data_AF-A0A927SL78-F1
#
_entry.id   AF-A0A927SL78-F1
#
_cell.length_a   1.000
_cell.length_b   1.000
_cell.length_c   1.000
_cell.angle_alpha   90.00
_cell.angle_beta   90.00
_cell.angle_gamma   90.00
#
_symmetry.space_group_name_H-M   'P 1'
#
loop_
_entity.id
_entity.type
_entity.pdbx_description
1 polymer ?
#
loop_
_entity_poly.entity_id
_entity_poly.type
_entity_poly.pdbx_seq_one_letter_code
_entity_poly.pdbx_strand_id
1 'polypeptide(L)' 'MEQTLSLYCPEHVVLMPDEGGLLCVFQNKYGDAMALVKELDLLLTELPDSVQQTVRQGKGFATIEELEKWLEGADS' A
#
# COMPACT_ATOMS: atom_id res chain seq x y z
N MET A 1 23.52 6.43 12.82
CA MET A 1 22.20 7.03 12.56
C MET A 1 21.32 5.88 12.12
N GLU A 2 20.74 5.20 13.09
CA GLU A 2 19.72 4.19 12.90
C GLU A 2 18.48 4.93 12.42
N GLN A 3 18.27 4.93 11.10
CA GLN A 3 16.98 5.29 10.56
C GLN A 3 16.05 4.20 11.06
N THR A 4 15.36 4.47 12.16
CA THR A 4 14.11 3.82 12.50
C THR A 4 13.17 4.11 11.33
N LEU A 5 13.29 3.29 10.28
CA LEU A 5 12.16 2.94 9.44
C LEU A 5 11.09 2.61 10.44
N SER A 6 10.15 3.54 10.64
CA SER A 6 8.97 3.32 11.46
C SER A 6 8.38 2.04 10.93
N LEU A 7 8.71 0.93 11.60
CA LEU A 7 8.21 -0.39 11.31
C LEU A 7 6.73 -0.19 11.17
N TYR A 8 6.22 -0.26 9.93
CA TYR A 8 4.79 -0.20 9.68
C TYR A 8 4.20 -1.16 10.70
N CYS A 9 3.40 -0.63 11.66
CA CYS A 9 3.04 -1.41 12.84
C CYS A 9 2.53 -2.78 12.37
N PRO A 10 2.77 -3.86 13.12
CA PRO A 10 2.42 -5.22 12.72
C PRO A 10 0.95 -5.42 12.31
N GLU A 11 0.06 -4.45 12.59
CA GLU A 11 -1.35 -4.48 12.22
C GLU A 11 -1.70 -3.70 10.93
N HIS A 12 -0.80 -2.90 10.38
CA HIS A 12 -1.09 -2.05 9.22
C HIS A 12 -0.94 -2.81 7.89
N VAL A 13 -1.84 -2.50 6.95
CA VAL A 13 -1.71 -2.89 5.55
C VAL A 13 -0.95 -1.80 4.79
N VAL A 14 -0.14 -2.20 3.82
CA VAL A 14 0.66 -1.28 3.00
C VAL A 14 0.27 -1.47 1.55
N LEU A 15 -0.09 -0.38 0.91
CA LEU A 15 -0.33 -0.31 -0.52
C LEU A 15 0.97 0.08 -1.21
N MET A 16 1.42 -0.76 -2.14
CA MET A 16 2.57 -0.49 -2.98
C MET A 16 2.40 -1.16 -4.36
N PRO A 17 2.98 -0.60 -5.42
CA PRO A 17 2.95 -1.25 -6.72
C PRO A 17 3.89 -2.46 -6.74
N ASP A 18 3.49 -3.51 -7.45
CA ASP A 18 4.36 -4.62 -7.83
C ASP A 18 5.35 -4.22 -8.93
N GLU A 19 6.31 -5.09 -9.27
CA GLU A 19 7.22 -4.91 -10.41
C GLU A 19 6.45 -4.68 -11.73
N GLY A 20 5.25 -5.24 -11.87
CA GLY A 20 4.35 -4.99 -13.00
C GLY A 20 3.62 -3.63 -12.98
N GLY A 21 3.74 -2.85 -11.90
CA GLY A 21 3.01 -1.59 -11.72
C GLY A 21 1.56 -1.74 -11.27
N LEU A 22 1.10 -2.98 -11.03
CA LEU A 22 -0.20 -3.29 -10.43
C LEU A 22 -0.17 -2.97 -8.93
N LEU A 23 -1.26 -2.45 -8.42
CA LEU A 23 -1.37 -2.12 -7.01
C LEU A 23 -1.60 -3.38 -6.16
N CYS A 24 -0.76 -3.56 -5.16
CA CYS A 24 -0.81 -4.72 -4.29
C CYS A 24 -0.88 -4.29 -2.82
N VAL A 25 -1.72 -4.98 -2.07
CA VAL A 25 -1.92 -4.79 -0.63
C VAL A 25 -1.12 -5.84 0.10
N PHE A 26 -0.16 -5.38 0.90
CA PHE A 26 0.67 -6.22 1.74
C PHE A 26 0.30 -6.01 3.21
N GLN A 27 0.37 -7.06 4.02
CA GLN A 27 0.14 -6.99 5.45
C GLN A 27 1.20 -7.79 6.19
N ASN A 28 1.69 -7.24 7.30
CA ASN A 28 2.59 -7.96 8.17
C ASN A 28 1.83 -8.95 9.08
N LYS A 29 1.30 -10.03 8.51
CA LYS A 29 0.49 -11.01 9.25
C LYS A 29 1.26 -11.76 10.33
N TYR A 30 2.59 -11.84 10.21
CA TYR A 30 3.44 -12.68 11.06
C TYR A 30 4.41 -11.88 11.94
N GLY A 31 4.38 -10.55 11.89
CA GLY A 31 5.31 -9.66 12.60
C GLY A 31 6.73 -9.62 12.02
N ASP A 32 7.08 -10.56 11.14
CA ASP A 32 8.43 -10.75 10.60
C ASP A 32 8.54 -10.35 9.11
N ALA A 33 7.46 -10.50 8.34
CA ALA A 33 7.46 -10.26 6.90
C ALA A 33 6.11 -9.79 6.37
N MET A 34 6.16 -8.97 5.32
CA MET A 34 5.00 -8.54 4.56
C MET A 34 4.50 -9.66 3.66
N ALA A 35 3.27 -10.10 3.86
CA ALA A 35 2.58 -11.04 2.98
C ALA A 35 1.63 -10.28 2.05
N LEU A 36 1.61 -10.66 0.77
CA LEU A 36 0.60 -10.19 -0.16
C LEU A 36 -0.78 -10.69 0.33
N VAL A 37 -1.68 -9.75 0.60
CA VAL A 37 -3.04 -10.05 1.06
C VAL A 37 -4.04 -9.97 -0.09
N LYS A 38 -3.88 -8.97 -0.96
CA LYS A 38 -4.81 -8.71 -2.06
C LYS A 38 -4.11 -7.98 -3.19
N GLU A 39 -4.26 -8.50 -4.39
CA GLU A 39 -3.88 -7.80 -5.62
C GLU A 39 -5.08 -6.97 -6.08
N LEU A 40 -4.83 -5.72 -6.41
CA LEU A 40 -5.82 -4.84 -7.03
C LEU A 40 -5.58 -4.91 -8.54
N ASP A 41 -6.64 -5.14 -9.30
CA ASP A 41 -6.63 -5.11 -10.76
C ASP A 41 -6.61 -3.64 -11.28
N LEU A 42 -5.81 -2.80 -10.61
CA LEU A 42 -5.67 -1.37 -10.88
C LEU A 42 -4.20 -1.04 -11.03
N LEU A 43 -3.86 -0.36 -12.12
CA LEU A 43 -2.48 0.05 -12.36
C LEU A 43 -2.18 1.35 -11.62
N LEU A 44 -0.96 1.47 -11.10
CA LEU A 44 -0.46 2.72 -10.53
C LEU A 44 -0.62 3.88 -11.54
N THR A 45 -0.43 3.62 -12.83
CA THR A 45 -0.55 4.61 -13.90
C THR A 45 -1.97 5.13 -14.13
N GLU A 46 -2.99 4.41 -13.66
CA GLU A 46 -4.39 4.87 -13.75
C GLU A 46 -4.72 5.90 -12.66
N LEU A 47 -3.95 5.89 -11.56
CA LEU A 47 -4.08 6.89 -10.51
C LEU A 47 -3.36 8.19 -10.87
N PRO A 48 -3.80 9.35 -10.34
CA PRO A 48 -3.12 10.62 -10.57
C PRO A 48 -1.71 10.65 -9.96
N ASP A 49 -0.78 11.41 -10.56
CA ASP A 49 0.64 11.47 -10.16
C ASP A 49 0.87 11.67 -8.65
N SER A 50 0.07 12.53 -8.01
CA SER A 50 0.12 12.78 -6.56
C SER A 50 -0.09 11.50 -5.74
N VAL A 51 -1.02 10.66 -6.20
CA VAL A 51 -1.34 9.38 -5.59
C VAL A 51 -0.23 8.37 -5.91
N GLN A 52 0.25 8.35 -7.16
CA GLN A 52 1.36 7.47 -7.55
C GLN A 52 2.62 7.67 -6.70
N GLN A 53 3.01 8.92 -6.45
CA GLN A 53 4.14 9.24 -5.60
C GLN A 53 3.91 8.79 -4.15
N THR A 54 2.68 8.90 -3.65
CA THR A 54 2.32 8.47 -2.30
C THR A 54 2.38 6.95 -2.16
N VAL A 55 1.83 6.21 -3.12
CA VAL A 55 1.82 4.75 -3.12
C VAL A 55 3.21 4.17 -3.37
N ARG A 56 4.03 4.80 -4.23
CA ARG A 56 5.44 4.43 -4.42
C ARG A 56 6.29 4.57 -3.17
N GLN A 57 5.92 5.49 -2.27
CA GLN A 57 6.58 5.63 -0.97
C GLN A 57 6.12 4.59 0.06
N GLY A 58 5.14 3.74 -0.29
CA GLY A 58 4.55 2.76 0.61
C GLY A 58 3.54 3.43 1.54
N LYS A 59 2.27 3.47 1.14
CA LYS A 59 1.23 4.06 1.99
C LYS A 59 0.67 3.01 2.95
N GLY A 60 0.83 3.24 4.25
CA GLY A 60 0.24 2.41 5.29
C GLY A 60 -1.19 2.81 5.62
N PHE A 61 -2.04 1.83 5.92
CA PHE A 61 -3.44 1.99 6.32
C PHE A 61 -3.76 1.08 7.50
N ALA A 62 -4.72 1.50 8.34
CA ALA A 62 -5.22 0.73 9.48
C ALA A 62 -5.93 -0.56 9.04
N THR A 63 -6.78 -0.46 8.01
CA THR A 63 -7.56 -1.59 7.50
C THR A 63 -7.63 -1.57 5.98
N ILE A 64 -7.99 -2.71 5.40
CA ILE A 64 -8.26 -2.84 3.96
C ILE A 64 -9.42 -1.93 3.54
N GLU A 65 -10.45 -1.79 4.39
CA GLU A 65 -11.60 -0.92 4.11
C GLU A 65 -11.20 0.55 3.96
N GLU A 66 -10.29 1.06 4.81
CA GLU A 66 -9.77 2.42 4.68
C GLU A 66 -8.96 2.60 3.40
N LEU A 67 -8.18 1.59 3.03
CA LEU A 67 -7.40 1.56 1.80
C LEU A 67 -8.31 1.58 0.57
N GLU A 68 -9.35 0.74 0.53
CA GLU A 68 -10.29 0.66 -0.59
C GLU A 68 -11.05 1.99 -0.73
N LYS A 69 -11.54 2.55 0.37
CA LYS A 69 -12.23 3.84 0.36
C LYS A 69 -11.33 4.99 -0.09
N TRP A 70 -10.05 4.94 0.25
CA TRP A 70 -9.07 5.92 -0.23
C TRP A 70 -8.78 5.75 -1.72
N LEU A 71 -8.69 4.52 -2.22
CA LEU A 71 -8.53 4.22 -3.64
C LEU A 71 -9.73 4.67 -4.46
N GLU A 72 -10.96 4.39 -4.01
CA GLU A 72 -12.18 4.89 -4.66
C GLU A 72 -12.20 6.41 -4.76
N GLY A 73 -11.70 7.11 -3.73
CA GLY A 73 -11.55 8.56 -3.75
C GLY A 73 -10.39 9.06 -4.62
N ALA A 74 -9.42 8.21 -4.95
CA ALA A 74 -8.26 8.55 -5.76
C ALA A 74 -8.48 8.31 -7.26
N ASP A 75 -9.41 7.41 -7.61
CA ASP A 75 -9.87 7.14 -8.98
C ASP A 75 -10.86 8.19 -9.51
N SER A 76 -11.49 8.96 -8.61
CA SER A 76 -12.61 9.87 -8.92
C SER A 76 -12.24 11.31 -9.31
#